data_AF-A0A0A0BTC4-F1
#
_entry.id   AF-A0A0A0BTC4-F1
#
_cell.length_a   1.000
_cell.length_b   1.000
_cell.length_c   1.000
_cell.angle_alpha   90.00
_cell.angle_beta   90.00
_cell.angle_gamma   90.00
#
_symmetry.space_group_name_H-M   'P 1'
#
loop_
_entity.id
_entity.type
_entity.pdbx_description
1 polymer ?
#
loop_
_entity_poly.entity_id
_entity_poly.type
_entity_poly.pdbx_seq_one_letter_code
_entity_poly.pdbx_strand_id
1 'polypeptide(L)'
;ASPAWALTGLVAAWALVLTTVALLIGRRHRLLGPAAVVAGATTLVLAVDVITGATLQVSAPMGVQPVVAGRFYGFNNTAFALFAAATILSVVAVTDPLVRAGRRRLAAVLIAVTGAVATFLNGMPGLGSDFGGPPALVPGFAVLALMAAGIRLTWMRLAGVLGGAAVVVSSFAVIDWLRPVEDRTHLGRFVETVLDGGVWDVIGRKLAQNLANLGGTWLTLLALAGIALVAFVLSRPLRWAAHAPDGGPFGWLSSGAPLTSLGNDAPMLRPGIVALGVTLGIGFAVNDSGIVIPAIGVSLAVPLLVTVCAAWLLQVRDGIVSPRADAT
;
A
#
# COMPACT_ATOMS: atom_id res chain seq x y z
N ALA A 1 23.90 -18.87 -21.16
CA ALA A 1 24.15 -17.92 -20.05
C ALA A 1 23.81 -18.62 -18.73
N SER A 2 24.49 -18.31 -17.62
CA SER A 2 24.06 -18.86 -16.32
C SER A 2 22.65 -18.31 -16.00
N PRO A 3 21.78 -19.09 -15.33
CA PRO A 3 20.43 -18.63 -14.94
C PRO A 3 20.47 -17.32 -14.15
N ALA A 4 21.51 -17.12 -13.33
CA ALA A 4 21.73 -15.90 -12.58
C ALA A 4 21.95 -14.67 -13.50
N TRP A 5 22.80 -14.78 -14.52
CA TRP A 5 23.02 -13.66 -15.46
C TRP A 5 21.78 -13.36 -16.30
N ALA A 6 21.02 -14.39 -16.69
CA ALA A 6 19.76 -14.20 -17.39
C ALA A 6 18.72 -13.45 -16.53
N LEU A 7 18.56 -13.85 -15.27
CA LEU A 7 17.67 -13.17 -14.32
C LEU A 7 18.11 -11.72 -14.09
N THR A 8 19.39 -11.48 -13.81
CA THR A 8 19.93 -10.12 -13.61
C THR A 8 19.72 -9.25 -14.85
N GLY A 9 19.97 -9.80 -16.05
CA GLY A 9 19.75 -9.10 -17.31
C GLY A 9 18.28 -8.72 -17.52
N LEU A 10 17.34 -9.64 -17.24
CA LEU A 10 15.90 -9.38 -17.35
C LEU A 10 15.42 -8.33 -16.34
N VAL A 11 15.90 -8.41 -15.09
CA VAL A 11 15.57 -7.42 -14.05
C VAL A 11 16.11 -6.03 -14.44
N ALA A 12 17.35 -5.95 -14.91
CA ALA A 12 17.94 -4.70 -15.37
C ALA A 12 17.20 -4.13 -16.59
N ALA A 13 16.80 -4.97 -17.55
CA ALA A 13 16.03 -4.55 -18.71
C ALA A 13 14.65 -4.00 -18.31
N TRP A 14 13.92 -4.70 -17.45
CA TRP A 14 12.62 -4.22 -16.96
C TRP A 14 12.74 -2.95 -16.13
N ALA A 15 13.76 -2.84 -15.27
CA ALA A 15 14.05 -1.63 -14.52
C ALA A 15 14.35 -0.45 -15.45
N LEU A 16 15.12 -0.67 -16.52
CA LEU A 16 15.40 0.34 -17.54
C LEU A 16 14.11 0.79 -18.24
N VAL A 17 13.30 -0.16 -18.73
CA VAL A 17 12.02 0.14 -19.39
C VAL A 17 11.10 0.96 -18.49
N LEU A 18 10.87 0.51 -17.25
CA LEU A 18 10.01 1.23 -16.30
C LEU A 18 10.56 2.62 -15.98
N THR A 19 11.88 2.73 -15.77
CA THR A 19 12.53 4.03 -15.50
C THR A 19 12.40 4.98 -16.69
N THR A 20 12.63 4.50 -17.91
CA THR A 20 12.49 5.32 -19.13
C THR A 20 11.05 5.80 -19.28
N VAL A 21 10.05 4.92 -19.13
CA VAL A 21 8.63 5.30 -19.21
C VAL A 21 8.27 6.29 -18.11
N ALA A 22 8.72 6.05 -16.87
CA ALA A 22 8.51 6.94 -15.72
C ALA A 22 9.09 8.34 -15.96
N LEU A 23 10.32 8.43 -16.49
CA LEU A 23 10.96 9.70 -16.82
C LEU A 23 10.25 10.43 -17.97
N LEU A 24 9.84 9.71 -19.02
CA LEU A 24 9.10 10.30 -20.16
C LEU A 24 7.76 10.89 -19.71
N ILE A 25 6.99 10.15 -18.90
CA ILE A 25 5.73 10.64 -18.33
C ILE A 25 5.99 11.78 -17.33
N GLY A 26 7.07 11.69 -16.56
CA GLY A 26 7.54 12.76 -15.68
C GLY A 26 7.79 14.08 -16.39
N ARG A 27 8.10 14.10 -17.70
CA ARG A 27 8.24 15.35 -18.45
C ARG A 27 6.94 16.15 -18.54
N ARG A 28 5.80 15.47 -18.62
CA ARG A 28 4.45 16.09 -18.70
C ARG A 28 3.74 16.17 -17.35
N HIS A 29 3.95 15.20 -16.46
CA HIS A 29 3.33 15.12 -15.14
C HIS A 29 4.42 15.07 -14.05
N ARG A 30 5.11 16.19 -13.85
CA ARG A 30 6.40 16.28 -13.15
C ARG A 30 6.42 15.72 -11.74
N LEU A 31 5.34 15.87 -10.98
CA LEU A 31 5.37 15.56 -9.55
C LEU A 31 5.06 14.08 -9.23
N LEU A 32 3.90 13.58 -9.66
CA LEU A 32 3.43 12.23 -9.32
C LEU A 32 3.56 11.24 -10.48
N GLY A 33 3.87 11.71 -11.69
CA GLY A 33 3.91 10.89 -12.91
C GLY A 33 4.86 9.69 -12.82
N PRO A 34 6.13 9.85 -12.43
CA PRO A 34 7.05 8.72 -12.30
C PRO A 34 6.58 7.67 -11.30
N ALA A 35 6.08 8.11 -10.14
CA ALA A 35 5.53 7.22 -9.13
C ALA A 35 4.27 6.48 -9.62
N ALA A 36 3.41 7.17 -10.38
CA ALA A 36 2.22 6.60 -10.99
C ALA A 36 2.54 5.47 -11.96
N VAL A 37 3.62 5.60 -12.74
CA VAL A 37 4.04 4.57 -13.72
C VAL A 37 4.46 3.30 -13.01
N VAL A 38 5.38 3.41 -12.03
CA VAL A 38 5.90 2.23 -11.33
C VAL A 38 4.81 1.57 -10.49
N ALA A 39 4.05 2.35 -9.72
CA ALA A 39 2.94 1.85 -8.94
C ALA A 39 1.86 1.24 -9.84
N GLY A 40 1.47 1.94 -10.92
CA GLY A 40 0.44 1.50 -11.85
C GLY A 40 0.82 0.21 -12.57
N ALA A 41 2.06 0.11 -13.06
CA ALA A 41 2.57 -1.12 -13.66
C ALA A 41 2.56 -2.28 -12.66
N THR A 42 2.98 -2.04 -11.41
CA THR A 42 2.97 -3.06 -10.35
C THR A 42 1.55 -3.53 -10.03
N THR A 43 0.60 -2.61 -9.88
CA THR A 43 -0.82 -2.92 -9.69
C THR A 43 -1.39 -3.74 -10.84
N LEU A 44 -1.12 -3.33 -12.08
CA LEU A 44 -1.65 -4.02 -13.27
C LEU A 44 -1.06 -5.43 -13.42
N VAL A 45 0.26 -5.58 -13.25
CA VAL A 45 0.92 -6.90 -13.34
C VAL A 45 0.34 -7.86 -12.31
N LEU A 46 0.21 -7.43 -11.05
CA LEU A 46 -0.32 -8.29 -9.98
C LEU A 46 -1.84 -8.56 -10.12
N ALA A 47 -2.62 -7.59 -10.61
CA ALA A 47 -4.04 -7.80 -10.90
C ALA A 47 -4.23 -8.83 -12.02
N VAL A 48 -3.50 -8.67 -13.14
CA VAL A 48 -3.56 -9.60 -14.27
C VAL A 48 -3.05 -10.98 -13.86
N ASP A 49 -1.98 -11.05 -13.08
CA ASP A 49 -1.47 -12.31 -12.55
C ASP A 49 -2.54 -13.06 -11.77
N VAL A 50 -3.21 -12.41 -10.81
CA VAL A 50 -4.25 -13.08 -10.03
C VAL A 50 -5.45 -13.52 -10.86
N ILE A 51 -5.85 -12.72 -11.86
CA ILE A 51 -6.96 -13.04 -12.77
C ILE A 51 -6.60 -14.24 -13.66
N THR A 52 -5.34 -14.38 -14.04
CA THR A 52 -4.84 -15.46 -14.92
C THR A 52 -4.38 -16.70 -14.16
N GLY A 53 -4.53 -16.74 -12.82
CA GLY A 53 -4.26 -17.92 -12.00
C GLY A 53 -3.05 -17.82 -11.06
N ALA A 54 -2.51 -16.62 -10.84
CA ALA A 54 -1.41 -16.31 -9.91
C ALA A 54 -0.09 -17.05 -10.20
N THR A 55 0.23 -17.24 -11.48
CA THR A 55 1.39 -18.03 -11.92
C THR A 55 2.73 -17.32 -11.74
N LEU A 56 2.77 -15.99 -11.83
CA LEU A 56 4.01 -15.21 -11.68
C LEU A 56 4.54 -15.22 -10.25
N GLN A 57 3.67 -15.47 -9.27
CA GLN A 57 4.04 -15.55 -7.86
C GLN A 57 4.77 -16.86 -7.51
N VAL A 58 4.68 -17.89 -8.36
CA VAL A 58 5.30 -19.20 -8.10
C VAL A 58 6.76 -19.18 -8.50
N SER A 59 7.65 -19.49 -7.56
CA SER A 59 9.11 -19.48 -7.74
C SER A 59 9.74 -18.12 -8.03
N ALA A 60 9.00 -17.02 -7.88
CA ALA A 60 9.58 -15.69 -7.95
C ALA A 60 10.46 -15.40 -6.71
N PRO A 61 11.51 -14.56 -6.83
CA PRO A 61 12.39 -14.22 -5.71
C PRO A 61 11.67 -13.66 -4.47
N MET A 62 10.58 -12.92 -4.69
CA MET A 62 9.69 -12.40 -3.64
C MET A 62 8.37 -13.19 -3.54
N GLY A 63 8.24 -14.26 -4.31
CA GLY A 63 7.04 -15.08 -4.40
C GLY A 63 7.06 -16.28 -3.46
N VAL A 64 6.16 -17.22 -3.70
CA VAL A 64 6.08 -18.48 -2.95
C VAL A 64 7.06 -19.50 -3.50
N GLN A 65 7.79 -20.16 -2.61
CA GLN A 65 8.71 -21.24 -2.96
C GLN A 65 7.95 -22.58 -2.99
N PRO A 66 7.95 -23.32 -4.12
CA PRO A 66 7.26 -24.61 -4.21
C PRO A 66 7.71 -25.65 -3.18
N VAL A 67 8.99 -25.57 -2.77
CA VAL A 67 9.60 -26.48 -1.81
C VAL A 67 9.00 -26.35 -0.41
N VAL A 68 8.42 -25.20 -0.06
CA VAL A 68 7.81 -24.95 1.26
C VAL A 68 6.33 -25.36 1.29
N ALA A 69 5.79 -25.92 0.19
CA ALA A 69 4.40 -26.36 0.07
C ALA A 69 3.37 -25.27 0.47
N GLY A 70 3.64 -24.03 0.08
CA GLY A 70 2.75 -22.89 0.29
C GLY A 70 1.51 -22.91 -0.63
N ARG A 71 0.72 -21.83 -0.57
CA ARG A 71 -0.46 -21.67 -1.44
C ARG A 71 -0.03 -21.23 -2.85
N PHE A 72 -0.48 -21.95 -3.89
CA PHE A 72 -0.13 -21.71 -5.30
C PHE A 72 -1.20 -20.96 -6.10
N TYR A 73 -2.16 -20.34 -5.42
CA TYR A 73 -3.26 -19.60 -6.05
C TYR A 73 -3.55 -18.30 -5.30
N GLY A 74 -4.16 -17.34 -5.97
CA GLY A 74 -4.55 -16.05 -5.40
C GLY A 74 -3.39 -15.18 -4.92
N PHE A 75 -3.68 -14.22 -4.04
CA PHE A 75 -2.63 -13.39 -3.45
C PHE A 75 -1.95 -14.10 -2.28
N ASN A 76 -0.62 -14.18 -2.33
CA ASN A 76 0.19 -14.39 -1.11
C ASN A 76 0.42 -13.06 -0.38
N ASN A 77 0.91 -13.11 0.86
CA ASN A 77 1.07 -11.91 1.70
C ASN A 77 2.06 -10.87 1.13
N THR A 78 3.11 -11.32 0.43
CA THR A 78 4.04 -10.43 -0.27
C THR A 78 3.37 -9.72 -1.44
N ALA A 79 2.66 -10.47 -2.28
CA ALA A 79 1.93 -9.95 -3.43
C ALA A 79 0.80 -9.03 -2.98
N PHE A 80 0.09 -9.36 -1.90
CA PHE A 80 -0.89 -8.49 -1.26
C PHE A 80 -0.25 -7.16 -0.83
N ALA A 81 0.87 -7.20 -0.08
CA ALA A 81 1.53 -5.99 0.41
C ALA A 81 1.97 -5.07 -0.74
N LEU A 82 2.56 -5.64 -1.80
CA LEU A 82 2.94 -4.90 -3.00
C LEU A 82 1.72 -4.36 -3.75
N PHE A 83 0.68 -5.18 -3.96
CA PHE A 83 -0.54 -4.79 -4.66
C PHE A 83 -1.28 -3.67 -3.92
N ALA A 84 -1.43 -3.78 -2.60
CA ALA A 84 -2.07 -2.77 -1.78
C ALA A 84 -1.32 -1.44 -1.83
N ALA A 85 0.00 -1.47 -1.61
CA ALA A 85 0.83 -0.27 -1.64
C ALA A 85 0.86 0.39 -3.02
N ALA A 86 1.06 -0.41 -4.07
CA ALA A 86 1.04 0.05 -5.46
C ALA A 86 -0.31 0.69 -5.81
N THR A 87 -1.43 0.02 -5.51
CA THR A 87 -2.76 0.50 -5.92
C THR A 87 -3.14 1.80 -5.23
N ILE A 88 -2.78 1.95 -3.94
CA ILE A 88 -2.96 3.20 -3.21
C ILE A 88 -2.14 4.33 -3.85
N LEU A 89 -0.87 4.10 -4.15
CA LEU A 89 -0.01 5.12 -4.76
C LEU A 89 -0.44 5.48 -6.19
N SER A 90 -0.90 4.50 -6.97
CA SER A 90 -1.47 4.71 -8.30
C SER A 90 -2.72 5.58 -8.24
N VAL A 91 -3.68 5.23 -7.37
CA VAL A 91 -4.94 5.98 -7.29
C VAL A 91 -4.72 7.39 -6.72
N VAL A 92 -3.76 7.56 -5.80
CA VAL A 92 -3.30 8.88 -5.34
C VAL A 92 -2.82 9.73 -6.50
N ALA A 93 -1.93 9.18 -7.36
CA ALA A 93 -1.42 9.93 -8.50
C ALA A 93 -2.49 10.28 -9.53
N VAL A 94 -3.45 9.38 -9.77
CA VAL A 94 -4.57 9.60 -10.71
C VAL A 94 -5.56 10.63 -10.18
N THR A 95 -5.80 10.65 -8.87
CA THR A 95 -6.83 11.50 -8.26
C THR A 95 -6.33 12.85 -7.78
N ASP A 96 -5.02 13.03 -7.61
CA ASP A 96 -4.42 14.30 -7.24
C ASP A 96 -4.83 15.47 -8.18
N PRO A 97 -4.75 15.34 -9.52
CA PRO A 97 -5.20 16.42 -10.42
C PRO A 97 -6.69 16.73 -10.29
N LEU A 98 -7.52 15.71 -10.01
CA LEU A 98 -8.97 15.90 -9.81
C LEU A 98 -9.26 16.71 -8.55
N VAL A 99 -8.55 16.41 -7.47
CA VAL A 99 -8.70 17.13 -6.19
C VAL A 99 -8.25 18.58 -6.35
N ARG A 100 -7.15 18.83 -7.07
CA ARG A 100 -6.71 20.20 -7.38
C ARG A 100 -7.71 20.97 -8.23
N ALA A 101 -8.35 20.29 -9.17
CA ALA A 101 -9.42 20.86 -10.00
C ALA A 101 -10.77 21.02 -9.24
N GLY A 102 -10.80 20.80 -7.92
CA GLY A 102 -12.02 20.89 -7.11
C GLY A 102 -13.00 19.72 -7.28
N ARG A 103 -12.68 18.73 -8.12
CA ARG A 103 -13.52 17.56 -8.43
C ARG A 103 -13.40 16.46 -7.36
N ARG A 104 -13.48 16.85 -6.09
CA ARG A 104 -13.26 15.96 -4.92
C ARG A 104 -14.23 14.77 -4.86
N ARG A 105 -15.48 14.96 -5.26
CA ARG A 105 -16.47 13.86 -5.33
C ARG A 105 -16.08 12.80 -6.35
N LEU A 106 -15.64 13.22 -7.55
CA LEU A 106 -15.18 12.29 -8.58
C LEU A 106 -13.94 11.54 -8.13
N ALA A 107 -12.98 12.22 -7.49
CA ALA A 107 -11.80 11.58 -6.90
C ALA A 107 -12.20 10.51 -5.88
N ALA A 108 -13.10 10.83 -4.94
CA ALA A 108 -13.57 9.90 -3.93
C ALA A 108 -14.29 8.68 -4.53
N VAL A 109 -15.12 8.88 -5.57
CA VAL A 109 -15.76 7.77 -6.30
C VAL A 109 -14.74 6.88 -6.98
N LEU A 110 -13.74 7.44 -7.67
CA LEU A 110 -12.69 6.65 -8.32
C LEU A 110 -11.88 5.85 -7.30
N ILE A 111 -11.58 6.43 -6.13
CA ILE A 111 -10.91 5.73 -5.03
C ILE A 111 -11.79 4.59 -4.52
N ALA A 112 -13.08 4.83 -4.28
CA ALA A 112 -14.00 3.82 -3.80
C ALA A 112 -14.16 2.66 -4.79
N VAL A 113 -14.29 2.95 -6.09
CA VAL A 113 -14.37 1.94 -7.16
C VAL A 113 -13.06 1.15 -7.25
N THR A 114 -11.91 1.82 -7.23
CA THR A 114 -10.60 1.14 -7.26
C THR A 114 -10.43 0.24 -6.03
N GLY A 115 -10.81 0.72 -4.85
CA GLY A 115 -10.80 -0.05 -3.62
C GLY A 115 -11.72 -1.26 -3.67
N ALA A 116 -12.94 -1.09 -4.18
CA ALA A 116 -13.88 -2.20 -4.37
C ALA A 116 -13.32 -3.27 -5.32
N VAL A 117 -12.73 -2.87 -6.45
CA VAL A 117 -12.08 -3.78 -7.40
C VAL A 117 -10.88 -4.48 -6.75
N ALA A 118 -10.01 -3.73 -6.06
CA ALA A 118 -8.84 -4.30 -5.38
C ALA A 118 -9.26 -5.31 -4.30
N THR A 119 -10.25 -4.96 -3.48
CA THR A 119 -10.83 -5.85 -2.47
C THR A 119 -11.47 -7.08 -3.09
N PHE A 120 -12.18 -6.93 -4.21
CA PHE A 120 -12.77 -8.06 -4.93
C PHE A 120 -11.71 -9.01 -5.48
N LEU A 121 -10.71 -8.47 -6.20
CA LEU A 121 -9.61 -9.26 -6.76
C LEU A 121 -8.85 -10.02 -5.67
N ASN A 122 -8.70 -9.41 -4.49
CA ASN A 122 -7.97 -9.99 -3.38
C ASN A 122 -8.81 -10.98 -2.54
N GLY A 123 -10.10 -10.70 -2.31
CA GLY A 123 -10.95 -11.48 -1.41
C GLY A 123 -11.82 -12.55 -2.07
N MET A 124 -12.14 -12.42 -3.36
CA MET A 124 -13.08 -13.32 -4.04
C MET A 124 -12.58 -14.79 -3.99
N PRO A 125 -13.39 -15.74 -3.49
CA PRO A 125 -13.01 -17.15 -3.48
C PRO A 125 -12.88 -17.72 -4.89
N GLY A 126 -11.75 -18.37 -5.17
CA GLY A 126 -11.36 -18.85 -6.51
C GLY A 126 -10.49 -17.87 -7.32
N LEU A 127 -10.34 -16.62 -6.87
CA LEU A 127 -9.37 -15.65 -7.41
C LEU A 127 -8.30 -15.37 -6.36
N GLY A 128 -8.40 -14.23 -5.66
CA GLY A 128 -7.43 -13.80 -4.68
C GLY A 128 -7.49 -14.57 -3.37
N SER A 129 -8.68 -14.93 -2.88
CA SER A 129 -8.95 -15.69 -1.65
C SER A 129 -8.03 -15.38 -0.45
N ASP A 130 -7.52 -14.16 -0.32
CA ASP A 130 -6.66 -13.76 0.79
C ASP A 130 -7.55 -13.33 1.96
N PHE A 131 -7.44 -14.02 3.09
CA PHE A 131 -8.24 -13.72 4.28
C PHE A 131 -7.93 -12.34 4.85
N GLY A 132 -6.66 -11.93 4.84
CA GLY A 132 -6.21 -10.72 5.54
C GLY A 132 -6.22 -9.46 4.68
N GLY A 133 -6.36 -9.60 3.37
CA GLY A 133 -6.36 -8.45 2.47
C GLY A 133 -7.66 -7.63 2.46
N PRO A 134 -8.88 -8.19 2.37
CA PRO A 134 -10.12 -7.40 2.41
C PRO A 134 -10.29 -6.58 3.71
N PRO A 135 -10.01 -7.12 4.92
CA PRO A 135 -10.03 -6.34 6.16
C PRO A 135 -9.07 -5.14 6.16
N ALA A 136 -7.98 -5.21 5.40
CA ALA A 136 -6.99 -4.14 5.29
C ALA A 136 -7.32 -3.12 4.19
N LEU A 137 -7.72 -3.61 3.01
CA LEU A 137 -8.01 -2.78 1.83
C LEU A 137 -9.25 -1.92 2.05
N VAL A 138 -10.34 -2.48 2.59
CA VAL A 138 -11.61 -1.74 2.72
C VAL A 138 -11.44 -0.49 3.60
N PRO A 139 -10.87 -0.57 4.83
CA PRO A 139 -10.62 0.62 5.63
C PRO A 139 -9.62 1.58 5.00
N GLY A 140 -8.56 1.07 4.38
CA GLY A 140 -7.55 1.88 3.70
C GLY A 140 -8.13 2.77 2.60
N PHE A 141 -8.87 2.16 1.67
CA PHE A 141 -9.52 2.89 0.57
C PHE A 141 -10.68 3.75 1.04
N ALA A 142 -11.44 3.34 2.05
CA ALA A 142 -12.50 4.16 2.62
C ALA A 142 -11.94 5.43 3.29
N VAL A 143 -10.87 5.31 4.09
CA VAL A 143 -10.17 6.45 4.68
C VAL A 143 -9.64 7.37 3.58
N LEU A 144 -9.01 6.81 2.53
CA LEU A 144 -8.51 7.58 1.39
C LEU A 144 -9.64 8.35 0.68
N ALA A 145 -10.77 7.69 0.41
CA ALA A 145 -11.92 8.30 -0.26
C ALA A 145 -12.54 9.43 0.57
N LEU A 146 -12.68 9.23 1.90
CA LEU A 146 -13.18 10.26 2.81
C LEU A 146 -12.26 11.48 2.83
N MET A 147 -10.94 11.26 2.93
CA MET A 147 -9.96 12.35 2.91
C MET A 147 -9.92 13.07 1.56
N ALA A 148 -10.04 12.35 0.44
CA ALA A 148 -10.14 12.95 -0.89
C ALA A 148 -11.41 13.79 -1.08
N ALA A 149 -12.52 13.38 -0.47
CA ALA A 149 -13.75 14.15 -0.42
C ALA A 149 -13.67 15.40 0.49
N GLY A 150 -12.58 15.58 1.26
CA GLY A 150 -12.43 16.65 2.25
C GLY A 150 -13.24 16.41 3.52
N ILE A 151 -13.65 15.16 3.78
CA ILE A 151 -14.47 14.78 4.92
C ILE A 151 -13.54 14.48 6.11
N ARG A 152 -13.74 15.20 7.23
CA ARG A 152 -12.97 14.97 8.46
C ARG A 152 -13.21 13.56 9.01
N LEU A 153 -12.15 12.87 9.39
CA LEU A 153 -12.25 11.57 10.05
C LEU A 153 -12.71 11.78 11.50
N THR A 154 -13.91 11.30 11.81
CA THR A 154 -14.44 11.25 13.19
C THR A 154 -14.44 9.81 13.67
N TRP A 155 -14.43 9.59 14.98
CA TRP A 155 -14.51 8.24 15.55
C TRP A 155 -15.73 7.46 15.05
N MET A 156 -16.87 8.13 14.87
CA MET A 156 -18.07 7.51 14.30
C MET A 156 -17.90 7.08 12.85
N ARG A 157 -17.24 7.89 12.02
CA ARG A 157 -16.93 7.52 10.63
C ARG A 157 -15.93 6.37 10.57
N LEU A 158 -14.93 6.38 11.45
CA LEU A 158 -13.97 5.28 11.55
C LEU A 158 -14.63 3.98 11.99
N ALA A 159 -15.52 4.04 12.99
CA ALA A 159 -16.33 2.90 13.41
C ALA A 159 -17.23 2.39 12.27
N GLY A 160 -17.87 3.29 11.51
CA GLY A 160 -18.65 2.93 10.33
C GLY A 160 -17.81 2.26 9.22
N VAL A 161 -16.58 2.75 8.99
CA VAL A 161 -15.64 2.14 8.04
C VAL A 161 -15.23 0.74 8.49
N LEU A 162 -14.89 0.57 9.78
CA LEU A 162 -14.53 -0.74 10.34
C LEU A 162 -15.73 -1.71 10.32
N GLY A 163 -16.94 -1.23 10.65
CA GLY A 163 -18.16 -2.01 10.54
C GLY A 163 -18.47 -2.43 9.10
N GLY A 164 -18.34 -1.52 8.15
CA GLY A 164 -18.50 -1.82 6.72
C GLY A 164 -17.46 -2.82 6.22
N ALA A 165 -16.20 -2.70 6.65
CA ALA A 165 -15.16 -3.68 6.35
C ALA A 165 -15.51 -5.05 6.93
N ALA A 166 -15.97 -5.12 8.19
CA ALA A 166 -16.41 -6.37 8.79
C ALA A 166 -17.54 -7.03 7.99
N VAL A 167 -18.53 -6.26 7.52
CA VAL A 167 -19.62 -6.77 6.65
C VAL A 167 -19.06 -7.33 5.34
N VAL A 168 -18.18 -6.61 4.65
CA VAL A 168 -17.59 -7.06 3.37
C VAL A 168 -16.80 -8.36 3.56
N VAL A 169 -15.95 -8.42 4.59
CA VAL A 169 -15.14 -9.60 4.92
C VAL A 169 -16.03 -10.80 5.25
N SER A 170 -17.05 -10.58 6.08
CA SER A 170 -18.00 -11.62 6.47
C SER A 170 -18.80 -12.11 5.26
N SER A 171 -19.14 -11.23 4.33
CA SER A 171 -19.83 -11.59 3.09
C SER A 171 -19.00 -12.54 2.24
N PHE A 172 -17.70 -12.28 2.05
CA PHE A 172 -16.81 -13.22 1.33
C PHE A 172 -16.71 -14.57 2.04
N ALA A 173 -16.57 -14.57 3.36
CA ALA A 173 -16.46 -15.79 4.15
C ALA A 173 -17.75 -16.64 4.08
N VAL A 174 -18.93 -16.00 4.15
CA VAL A 174 -20.22 -16.67 4.04
C VAL A 174 -20.47 -17.17 2.61
N ILE A 175 -20.16 -16.36 1.58
CA ILE A 175 -20.25 -16.79 0.17
C ILE A 175 -19.40 -18.04 -0.07
N ASP A 176 -18.21 -18.10 0.53
CA ASP A 176 -17.34 -19.27 0.43
C ASP A 176 -17.89 -20.47 1.22
N TRP A 177 -18.45 -20.25 2.41
CA TRP A 177 -19.05 -21.30 3.23
C TRP A 177 -20.28 -21.96 2.57
N LEU A 178 -21.05 -21.21 1.78
CA LEU A 178 -22.20 -21.72 1.03
C LEU A 178 -21.81 -22.64 -0.15
N ARG A 179 -20.52 -22.71 -0.50
CA ARG A 179 -20.02 -23.67 -1.51
C ARG A 179 -20.07 -25.11 -0.99
N PRO A 180 -20.09 -26.12 -1.88
CA PRO A 180 -19.92 -27.52 -1.50
C PRO A 180 -18.70 -27.70 -0.60
N VAL A 181 -18.79 -28.58 0.40
CA VAL A 181 -17.76 -28.76 1.44
C VAL A 181 -16.37 -29.02 0.83
N GLU A 182 -16.33 -29.76 -0.29
CA GLU A 182 -15.13 -30.10 -1.05
C GLU A 182 -14.45 -28.87 -1.69
N ASP A 183 -15.23 -27.85 -2.04
CA ASP A 183 -14.80 -26.64 -2.75
C ASP A 183 -14.58 -25.42 -1.83
N ARG A 184 -14.94 -25.54 -0.54
CA ARG A 184 -14.75 -24.45 0.43
C ARG A 184 -13.28 -24.11 0.56
N THR A 185 -12.95 -22.83 0.47
CA THR A 185 -11.61 -22.37 0.84
C THR A 185 -11.47 -22.30 2.37
N HIS A 186 -10.30 -21.87 2.83
CA HIS A 186 -10.04 -21.67 4.26
C HIS A 186 -10.96 -20.60 4.90
N LEU A 187 -11.50 -19.67 4.10
CA LEU A 187 -12.50 -18.69 4.54
C LEU A 187 -13.82 -19.38 4.96
N GLY A 188 -14.35 -20.26 4.11
CA GLY A 188 -15.58 -21.00 4.38
C GLY A 188 -15.42 -21.99 5.54
N ARG A 189 -14.28 -22.69 5.62
CA ARG A 189 -13.96 -23.56 6.77
C ARG A 189 -13.79 -22.78 8.09
N PHE A 190 -13.31 -21.54 8.02
CA PHE A 190 -13.23 -20.68 9.20
C PHE A 190 -14.62 -20.33 9.71
N VAL A 191 -15.59 -20.05 8.84
CA VAL A 191 -17.00 -19.84 9.27
C VAL A 191 -17.53 -21.06 10.02
N GLU A 192 -17.28 -22.26 9.52
CA GLU A 192 -17.65 -23.52 10.18
C GLU A 192 -16.99 -23.63 11.57
N THR A 193 -15.69 -23.35 11.67
CA THR A 193 -14.97 -23.33 12.96
C THR A 193 -15.54 -22.31 13.95
N VAL A 194 -16.01 -21.16 13.47
CA VAL A 194 -16.65 -20.14 14.30
C VAL A 194 -18.00 -20.62 14.81
N LEU A 195 -18.80 -21.27 13.95
CA LEU A 195 -20.09 -21.86 14.32
C LEU A 195 -19.93 -22.99 15.34
N ASP A 196 -18.86 -23.77 15.24
CA ASP A 196 -18.50 -24.84 16.17
C ASP A 196 -17.87 -24.32 17.49
N GLY A 197 -17.71 -23.01 17.64
CA GLY A 197 -17.19 -22.37 18.86
C GLY A 197 -15.65 -22.31 18.97
N GLY A 198 -14.91 -22.71 17.94
CA GLY A 198 -13.43 -22.78 17.92
C GLY A 198 -12.72 -21.44 17.63
N VAL A 199 -13.44 -20.31 17.60
CA VAL A 199 -12.86 -19.02 17.17
C VAL A 199 -11.70 -18.56 18.07
N TRP A 200 -11.78 -18.81 19.37
CA TRP A 200 -10.78 -18.37 20.34
C TRP A 200 -9.45 -19.12 20.17
N ASP A 201 -9.49 -20.40 19.82
CA ASP A 201 -8.29 -21.19 19.54
C ASP A 201 -7.58 -20.70 18.27
N VAL A 202 -8.36 -20.33 17.24
CA VAL A 202 -7.81 -19.75 16.01
C VAL A 202 -7.14 -18.41 16.28
N ILE A 203 -7.81 -17.52 17.04
CA ILE A 203 -7.26 -16.21 17.42
C ILE A 203 -6.00 -16.38 18.26
N GLY A 204 -6.03 -17.25 19.28
CA GLY A 204 -4.89 -17.51 20.16
C GLY A 204 -3.68 -18.04 19.39
N ARG A 205 -3.90 -18.99 18.48
CA ARG A 205 -2.83 -19.52 17.61
C ARG A 205 -2.25 -18.46 16.68
N LYS A 206 -3.09 -17.63 16.03
CA LYS A 206 -2.62 -16.53 15.17
C LYS A 206 -1.83 -15.48 15.95
N LEU A 207 -2.28 -15.13 17.16
CA LEU A 207 -1.59 -14.18 18.01
C LEU A 207 -0.21 -14.71 18.44
N ALA A 208 -0.14 -15.99 18.86
CA ALA A 208 1.10 -16.64 19.21
C ALA A 208 2.09 -16.68 18.03
N GLN A 209 1.61 -16.97 16.81
CA GLN A 209 2.43 -16.93 15.59
C GLN A 209 2.95 -15.52 15.29
N ASN A 210 2.11 -14.49 15.38
CA ASN A 210 2.54 -13.11 15.18
C ASN A 210 3.57 -12.66 16.22
N LEU A 211 3.40 -13.05 17.48
CA LEU A 211 4.34 -12.73 18.55
C LEU A 211 5.68 -13.47 18.37
N ALA A 212 5.62 -14.74 17.95
CA ALA A 212 6.80 -15.51 17.59
C ALA A 212 7.54 -14.91 16.39
N ASN A 213 6.83 -14.41 15.36
CA ASN A 213 7.45 -13.77 14.20
C ASN A 213 8.15 -12.44 14.55
N LEU A 214 7.65 -11.72 15.56
CA LEU A 214 8.31 -10.52 16.07
C LEU A 214 9.64 -10.86 16.79
N GLY A 215 9.71 -12.00 17.48
CA GLY A 215 10.92 -12.46 18.20
C GLY A 215 11.81 -13.46 17.44
N GLY A 216 11.32 -14.04 16.33
CA GLY A 216 11.84 -15.27 15.74
C GLY A 216 13.09 -15.11 14.87
N THR A 217 13.35 -13.90 14.39
CA THR A 217 14.61 -13.57 13.70
C THR A 217 15.16 -12.28 14.25
N TRP A 218 16.40 -12.33 14.76
CA TRP A 218 17.17 -11.17 15.18
C TRP A 218 17.22 -10.07 14.09
N LEU A 219 17.15 -10.47 12.81
CA LEU A 219 17.01 -9.58 11.65
C LEU A 219 15.72 -8.74 11.67
N THR A 220 14.61 -9.30 12.14
CA THR A 220 13.32 -8.62 12.25
C THR A 220 13.37 -7.54 13.33
N LEU A 221 13.97 -7.87 14.47
CA LEU A 221 14.19 -6.93 15.57
C LEU A 221 15.17 -5.81 15.16
N LEU A 222 16.24 -6.14 14.43
CA LEU A 222 17.15 -5.15 13.86
C LEU A 222 16.47 -4.25 12.82
N ALA A 223 15.62 -4.81 11.95
CA ALA A 223 14.87 -4.02 10.99
C ALA A 223 13.89 -3.06 11.67
N LEU A 224 13.15 -3.56 12.69
CA LEU A 224 12.26 -2.74 13.52
C LEU A 224 13.04 -1.64 14.26
N ALA A 225 14.16 -1.98 14.88
CA ALA A 225 15.03 -1.03 15.56
C ALA A 225 15.61 0.01 14.59
N GLY A 226 16.01 -0.41 13.39
CA GLY A 226 16.49 0.46 12.33
C GLY A 226 15.41 1.44 11.85
N ILE A 227 14.19 0.96 11.57
CA ILE A 227 13.06 1.81 11.21
C ILE A 227 12.70 2.76 12.35
N ALA A 228 12.64 2.28 13.59
CA ALA A 228 12.34 3.09 14.77
C ALA A 228 13.42 4.15 15.02
N LEU A 229 14.69 3.80 14.84
CA LEU A 229 15.82 4.72 14.95
C LEU A 229 15.74 5.80 13.87
N VAL A 230 15.54 5.42 12.61
CA VAL A 230 15.38 6.37 11.50
C VAL A 230 14.18 7.27 11.75
N ALA A 231 13.03 6.72 12.14
CA ALA A 231 11.85 7.49 12.49
C ALA A 231 12.11 8.45 13.67
N PHE A 232 12.77 8.00 14.73
CA PHE A 232 13.08 8.82 15.89
C PHE A 232 14.05 9.96 15.55
N VAL A 233 15.18 9.62 14.92
CA VAL A 233 16.25 10.56 14.54
C VAL A 233 15.75 11.58 13.52
N LEU A 234 14.97 11.15 12.52
CA LEU A 234 14.51 12.02 11.45
C LEU A 234 13.19 12.75 11.78
N SER A 235 12.37 12.26 12.71
CA SER A 235 11.07 12.89 13.01
C SER A 235 11.18 14.30 13.54
N ARG A 236 12.11 14.59 14.46
CA ARG A 236 12.33 15.94 14.98
C ARG A 236 12.81 16.91 13.90
N PRO A 237 13.91 16.64 13.17
CA PRO A 237 14.40 17.55 12.14
C PRO A 237 13.42 17.70 10.96
N LEU A 238 12.71 16.65 10.55
CA LEU A 238 11.66 16.80 9.52
C LEU A 238 10.48 17.65 10.01
N ARG A 239 10.01 17.44 11.25
CA ARG A 239 8.91 18.27 11.80
C ARG A 239 9.34 19.72 11.91
N TRP A 240 10.56 19.99 12.35
CA TRP A 240 11.09 21.34 12.45
C TRP A 240 11.21 21.98 11.06
N ALA A 241 11.82 21.30 10.09
CA ALA A 241 11.96 21.79 8.71
C ALA A 241 10.62 21.92 7.98
N ALA A 242 9.62 21.11 8.32
CA ALA A 242 8.28 21.22 7.76
C ALA A 242 7.54 22.48 8.23
N HIS A 243 7.80 22.94 9.45
CA HIS A 243 7.11 24.10 10.04
C HIS A 243 7.94 25.39 10.03
N ALA A 244 9.24 25.32 9.74
CA ALA A 244 10.08 26.49 9.59
C ALA A 244 9.71 27.26 8.30
N PRO A 245 9.42 28.57 8.37
CA PRO A 245 8.97 29.38 7.21
C PRO A 245 9.91 29.31 6.00
N ASP A 246 11.19 29.11 6.27
CA ASP A 246 12.33 29.15 5.37
C ASP A 246 12.93 27.74 5.12
N GLY A 247 12.17 26.68 5.41
CA GLY A 247 12.61 25.28 5.26
C GLY A 247 13.60 24.81 6.33
N GLY A 248 13.98 25.69 7.26
CA GLY A 248 14.81 25.38 8.42
C GLY A 248 16.20 24.85 8.04
N PRO A 249 16.74 23.84 8.75
CA PRO A 249 18.08 23.28 8.47
C PRO A 249 18.25 22.73 7.04
N PHE A 250 17.15 22.46 6.34
CA PHE A 250 17.13 21.96 4.97
C PHE A 250 16.67 23.01 3.94
N GLY A 251 16.59 24.29 4.31
CA GLY A 251 16.22 25.38 3.40
C GLY A 251 17.14 25.48 2.18
N TRP A 252 18.40 25.05 2.29
CA TRP A 252 19.31 24.92 1.15
C TRP A 252 18.85 23.88 0.10
N LEU A 253 18.13 22.85 0.53
CA LEU A 253 17.63 21.77 -0.33
C LEU A 253 16.30 22.17 -0.98
N SER A 254 15.44 22.86 -0.24
CA SER A 254 14.12 23.30 -0.71
C SER A 254 14.09 24.74 -1.23
N SER A 255 15.25 25.37 -1.43
CA SER A 255 15.39 26.78 -1.83
C SER A 255 14.55 27.76 -0.98
N GLY A 256 14.50 27.52 0.33
CA GLY A 256 13.73 28.31 1.29
C GLY A 256 12.25 27.94 1.41
N ALA A 257 11.75 26.95 0.65
CA ALA A 257 10.37 26.50 0.73
C ALA A 257 10.13 25.58 1.95
N PRO A 258 9.05 25.76 2.73
CA PRO A 258 8.72 24.83 3.78
C PRO A 258 8.23 23.51 3.16
N LEU A 259 8.61 22.36 3.75
CA LEU A 259 8.22 21.03 3.23
C LEU A 259 6.70 20.81 3.24
N THR A 260 5.95 21.59 4.03
CA THR A 260 4.47 21.62 4.00
C THR A 260 3.93 22.06 2.64
N SER A 261 4.69 22.84 1.86
CA SER A 261 4.30 23.28 0.51
C SER A 261 4.07 22.10 -0.44
N LEU A 262 4.78 20.99 -0.26
CA LEU A 262 4.51 19.75 -1.01
C LEU A 262 3.08 19.25 -0.79
N GLY A 263 2.50 19.49 0.38
CA GLY A 263 1.09 19.15 0.66
C GLY A 263 0.09 20.03 -0.11
N ASN A 264 0.46 21.28 -0.40
CA ASN A 264 -0.33 22.17 -1.26
C ASN A 264 -0.18 21.76 -2.73
N ASP A 265 1.05 21.40 -3.12
CA ASP A 265 1.40 20.96 -4.46
C ASP A 265 1.12 19.49 -4.71
N ALA A 266 0.62 18.70 -3.76
CA ALA A 266 0.20 17.32 -3.94
C ALA A 266 -0.81 16.98 -2.84
N PRO A 267 -2.03 17.54 -2.90
CA PRO A 267 -3.02 17.38 -1.84
C PRO A 267 -3.38 15.93 -1.52
N MET A 268 -3.20 14.98 -2.45
CA MET A 268 -3.46 13.56 -2.20
C MET A 268 -2.29 12.79 -1.57
N LEU A 269 -1.09 13.38 -1.44
CA LEU A 269 0.08 12.69 -0.88
C LEU A 269 -0.12 12.32 0.59
N ARG A 270 -0.56 13.27 1.44
CA ARG A 270 -0.83 13.02 2.86
C ARG A 270 -1.96 12.00 3.07
N PRO A 271 -3.15 12.14 2.42
CA PRO A 271 -4.18 11.10 2.42
C PRO A 271 -3.64 9.72 2.00
N GLY A 272 -2.82 9.67 0.95
CA GLY A 272 -2.18 8.45 0.46
C GLY A 272 -1.30 7.76 1.51
N ILE A 273 -0.44 8.52 2.18
CA ILE A 273 0.42 8.01 3.25
C ILE A 273 -0.41 7.49 4.43
N VAL A 274 -1.46 8.20 4.84
CA VAL A 274 -2.36 7.76 5.92
C VAL A 274 -3.06 6.46 5.53
N ALA A 275 -3.63 6.39 4.32
CA ALA A 275 -4.31 5.20 3.81
C ALA A 275 -3.35 4.00 3.69
N LEU A 276 -2.12 4.23 3.23
CA LEU A 276 -1.08 3.21 3.19
C LEU A 276 -0.74 2.71 4.59
N GLY A 277 -0.55 3.60 5.56
CA GLY A 277 -0.29 3.24 6.95
C GLY A 277 -1.43 2.44 7.58
N VAL A 278 -2.69 2.84 7.34
CA VAL A 278 -3.87 2.10 7.79
C VAL A 278 -3.91 0.70 7.16
N THR A 279 -3.72 0.60 5.85
CA THR A 279 -3.78 -0.67 5.11
C THR A 279 -2.68 -1.62 5.56
N LEU A 280 -1.42 -1.15 5.61
CA LEU A 280 -0.29 -1.98 6.03
C LEU A 280 -0.35 -2.31 7.53
N GLY A 281 -0.87 -1.42 8.37
CA GLY A 281 -1.04 -1.64 9.80
C GLY A 281 -2.14 -2.67 10.12
N ILE A 282 -3.27 -2.61 9.42
CA ILE A 282 -4.31 -3.64 9.54
C ILE A 282 -3.81 -4.96 8.92
N GLY A 283 -3.15 -4.90 7.77
CA GLY A 283 -2.54 -6.07 7.12
C GLY A 283 -1.55 -6.78 8.05
N PHE A 284 -0.68 -6.03 8.72
CA PHE A 284 0.21 -6.52 9.78
C PHE A 284 -0.54 -7.27 10.89
N ALA A 285 -1.67 -6.72 11.36
CA ALA A 285 -2.41 -7.29 12.48
C ALA A 285 -3.20 -8.56 12.12
N VAL A 286 -3.72 -8.64 10.89
CA VAL A 286 -4.68 -9.69 10.50
C VAL A 286 -4.00 -10.90 9.84
N ASN A 287 -2.88 -10.68 9.17
CA ASN A 287 -2.14 -11.74 8.48
C ASN A 287 -1.16 -12.46 9.40
N ASP A 288 -0.84 -13.68 9.03
CA ASP A 288 0.13 -14.57 9.69
C ASP A 288 1.59 -14.16 9.43
N SER A 289 1.89 -13.51 8.31
CA SER A 289 3.24 -12.98 8.03
C SER A 289 3.62 -11.75 8.87
N GLY A 290 2.68 -11.17 9.63
CA GLY A 290 2.93 -10.06 10.54
C GLY A 290 3.74 -8.93 9.90
N ILE A 291 4.93 -8.68 10.45
CA ILE A 291 5.82 -7.55 10.11
C ILE A 291 6.37 -7.56 8.69
N VAL A 292 6.30 -8.69 8.00
CA VAL A 292 6.72 -8.79 6.59
C VAL A 292 5.86 -7.91 5.69
N ILE A 293 4.56 -7.77 5.97
CA ILE A 293 3.63 -6.95 5.16
C ILE A 293 4.04 -5.48 5.13
N PRO A 294 4.18 -4.78 6.27
CA PRO A 294 4.62 -3.40 6.26
C PRO A 294 6.05 -3.26 5.72
N ALA A 295 6.96 -4.21 5.98
CA ALA A 295 8.31 -4.16 5.43
C ALA A 295 8.32 -4.16 3.88
N ILE A 296 7.53 -5.03 3.26
CA ILE A 296 7.39 -5.12 1.81
C ILE A 296 6.62 -3.93 1.23
N GLY A 297 5.54 -3.49 1.87
CA GLY A 297 4.80 -2.30 1.44
C GLY A 297 5.69 -1.04 1.46
N VAL A 298 6.52 -0.89 2.50
CA VAL A 298 7.47 0.21 2.66
C VAL A 298 8.62 0.12 1.65
N SER A 299 9.09 -1.08 1.31
CA SER A 299 10.18 -1.24 0.32
C SER A 299 9.80 -0.75 -1.07
N LEU A 300 8.51 -0.80 -1.44
CA LEU A 300 7.98 -0.16 -2.63
C LEU A 300 7.65 1.32 -2.41
N ALA A 301 6.96 1.65 -1.32
CA ALA A 301 6.43 2.99 -1.11
C ALA A 301 7.51 4.05 -0.86
N VAL A 302 8.54 3.75 -0.08
CA VAL A 302 9.58 4.74 0.27
C VAL A 302 10.34 5.23 -0.96
N PRO A 303 10.89 4.38 -1.85
CA PRO A 303 11.54 4.87 -3.07
C PRO A 303 10.64 5.73 -3.95
N LEU A 304 9.34 5.40 -4.05
CA LEU A 304 8.38 6.17 -4.84
C LEU A 304 8.09 7.54 -4.19
N LEU A 305 7.90 7.58 -2.87
CA LEU A 305 7.71 8.83 -2.12
C LEU A 305 8.96 9.71 -2.17
N VAL A 306 10.16 9.12 -2.07
CA VAL A 306 11.44 9.83 -2.26
C VAL A 306 11.52 10.41 -3.67
N THR A 307 11.08 9.68 -4.69
CA THR A 307 11.04 10.18 -6.08
C THR A 307 10.10 11.39 -6.20
N VAL A 308 8.93 11.36 -5.57
CA VAL A 308 8.01 12.50 -5.53
C VAL A 308 8.65 13.71 -4.84
N CYS A 309 9.27 13.51 -3.68
CA CYS A 309 9.98 14.57 -2.96
C CYS A 309 11.12 15.16 -3.80
N ALA A 310 11.95 14.31 -4.43
CA ALA A 310 13.05 14.76 -5.28
C ALA A 310 12.53 15.55 -6.49
N ALA A 311 11.47 15.07 -7.15
CA ALA A 311 10.84 15.76 -8.27
C ALA A 311 10.24 17.11 -7.88
N TRP A 312 9.72 17.22 -6.65
CA TRP A 312 9.25 18.49 -6.09
C TRP A 312 10.41 19.47 -5.85
N LEU A 313 11.47 19.01 -5.18
CA LEU A 313 12.65 19.84 -4.90
C LEU A 313 13.29 20.39 -6.17
N LEU A 314 13.37 19.58 -7.22
CA LEU A 314 13.85 20.02 -8.54
C LEU A 314 12.94 21.09 -9.14
N GLN A 315 11.62 20.94 -9.05
CA GLN A 315 10.66 21.95 -9.56
C GLN A 315 10.72 23.27 -8.80
N VAL A 316 10.93 23.22 -7.48
CA VAL A 316 11.10 24.43 -6.66
C VAL A 316 12.41 25.13 -7.04
N ARG A 317 13.50 24.39 -7.18
CA ARG A 317 14.81 24.92 -7.60
C ARG A 317 14.77 25.57 -8.98
N ASP A 318 14.04 24.97 -9.92
CA ASP A 318 13.87 25.46 -11.29
C ASP A 318 12.85 26.62 -11.38
N GLY A 319 12.25 27.04 -10.27
CA GLY A 319 11.28 28.14 -10.22
C GLY A 319 9.91 27.82 -10.86
N ILE A 320 9.64 26.54 -11.15
CA ILE A 320 8.37 26.08 -11.76
C ILE A 320 7.24 26.14 -10.73
N VAL A 321 7.56 25.88 -9.47
CA VAL A 321 6.64 25.92 -8.34
C VAL A 321 7.15 27.01 -7.40
N SER A 322 6.38 28.09 -7.27
CA SER A 322 6.67 29.11 -6.26
C SER A 322 6.22 28.62 -4.90
N PRO A 323 7.07 28.65 -3.86
CA PRO A 323 6.63 28.47 -2.50
C PRO A 323 5.59 29.55 -2.23
N ARG A 324 4.31 29.17 -2.11
CA ARG A 324 3.33 30.13 -1.64
C ARG A 324 3.73 30.44 -0.20
N ALA A 325 4.21 31.66 0.03
CA ALA A 325 4.17 32.23 1.36
C ALA A 325 2.71 32.15 1.78
N ASP A 326 2.39 31.27 2.73
CA ASP A 326 1.07 31.28 3.33
C ASP A 326 0.88 32.70 3.87
N ALA A 327 -0.09 33.42 3.29
CA ALA A 327 -0.51 34.70 3.81
C ALA A 327 -1.11 34.43 5.20
N THR A 328 -0.32 34.79 6.22
CA THR A 328 -0.69 35.13 7.62
C THR A 328 -1.94 34.46 8.19
#